data_AF-A0A1Q9EJ47-F1
#
_entry.id   AF-A0A1Q9EJ47-F1
#
_cell.length_a   1.000
_cell.length_b   1.000
_cell.length_c   1.000
_cell.angle_alpha   90.00
_cell.angle_beta   90.00
_cell.angle_gamma   90.00
#
_symmetry.space_group_name_H-M   'P 1'
#
loop_
_entity.id
_entity.type
_entity.pdbx_description
1 polymer ?
#
loop_
_entity_poly.entity_id
_entity_poly.type
_entity_poly.pdbx_seq_one_letter_code
_entity_poly.pdbx_strand_id
1 'polypeptide(L)'
;MEPPEAQLLQTAVCEDDADHADGQTAAVDYYAIVDFECTCDKRSTERKYRHEIIEFPVVFVNAETLEFEFHRYVRPTEKPDFCRELTGIQQEWVEEADTLDVVLRDFYDFLEERSLVHRPRDRTPQSRRFVICTDGPSDVRQFLEPETRRKGFGFRGCWHSYVNVRRQFANAFGSGRECSLQEMLSCRGMSFDGRPHCGLHDSRNIARLVVDLLREGHPLMPTSIAEPRRNGRRVASYGPGDEETGWSAAGFFSSDVLEAEICILPSGGASLRRLFVHCHPAST
;
A
#
# COMPACT_ATOMS: atom_id res chain seq x y z
N MET A 1 44.57 -42.72 36.38
CA MET A 1 44.42 -41.33 35.90
C MET A 1 43.30 -41.34 34.89
N GLU A 2 42.09 -41.06 35.36
CA GLU A 2 40.94 -40.67 34.54
C GLU A 2 40.55 -39.28 35.00
N PRO A 3 40.18 -38.35 34.10
CA PRO A 3 39.67 -37.05 34.50
C PRO A 3 38.18 -37.13 34.88
N PRO A 4 37.68 -36.25 35.76
CA PRO A 4 36.28 -36.27 36.18
C PRO A 4 35.35 -35.69 35.11
N GLU A 5 34.17 -36.30 35.00
CA GLU A 5 33.04 -35.87 34.17
C GLU A 5 32.64 -34.42 34.45
N ALA A 6 32.69 -33.58 33.42
CA ALA A 6 32.03 -32.29 33.42
C ALA A 6 30.55 -32.49 33.06
N GLN A 7 29.66 -32.21 34.01
CA GLN A 7 28.21 -32.13 33.79
C GLN A 7 27.92 -31.08 32.70
N LEU A 8 27.42 -31.52 31.55
CA LEU A 8 26.81 -30.64 30.55
C LEU A 8 25.48 -30.12 31.11
N LEU A 9 25.42 -28.82 31.42
CA LEU A 9 24.16 -28.09 31.49
C LEU A 9 23.49 -28.14 30.11
N GLN A 10 22.30 -28.74 30.04
CA GLN A 10 21.37 -28.55 28.94
C GLN A 10 20.91 -27.09 28.92
N THR A 11 21.60 -26.25 28.15
CA THR A 11 21.00 -25.01 27.66
C THR A 11 20.05 -25.39 26.55
N ALA A 12 18.74 -25.29 26.80
CA ALA A 12 17.72 -25.32 25.76
C ALA A 12 18.07 -24.26 24.73
N VAL A 13 18.46 -24.70 23.54
CA VAL A 13 18.56 -23.82 22.37
C VAL A 13 17.13 -23.69 21.87
N CYS A 14 16.61 -22.47 21.87
CA CYS A 14 15.40 -22.12 21.14
C CYS A 14 15.65 -22.46 19.67
N GLU A 15 14.94 -23.47 19.17
CA GLU A 15 14.90 -23.80 17.75
C GLU A 15 14.04 -22.75 17.04
N ASP A 16 14.62 -21.58 16.76
CA ASP A 16 14.11 -20.65 15.77
C ASP A 16 15.11 -20.53 14.61
N ASP A 17 14.56 -20.40 13.41
CA ASP A 17 15.22 -20.12 12.13
C ASP A 17 15.82 -21.31 11.35
N ALA A 18 14.95 -22.25 10.96
CA ALA A 18 15.15 -23.05 9.75
C ALA A 18 14.01 -22.80 8.76
N ASP A 19 13.96 -21.60 8.21
CA ASP A 19 13.12 -21.28 7.04
C ASP A 19 13.80 -21.87 5.79
N HIS A 20 13.63 -23.18 5.59
CA HIS A 20 14.00 -23.90 4.37
C HIS A 20 12.84 -24.82 3.97
N ALA A 21 11.89 -24.31 3.18
CA ALA A 21 11.25 -25.07 2.11
C ALA A 21 10.35 -24.21 1.21
N ASP A 22 10.63 -24.33 -0.09
CA ASP A 22 9.83 -24.00 -1.27
C ASP A 22 9.84 -22.55 -1.81
N GLY A 23 10.59 -22.38 -2.91
CA GLY A 23 10.73 -21.16 -3.69
C GLY A 23 9.52 -20.85 -4.59
N GLN A 24 8.29 -21.07 -4.09
CA GLN A 24 7.10 -20.53 -4.71
C GLN A 24 6.79 -19.17 -4.10
N THR A 25 7.07 -18.12 -4.86
CA THR A 25 6.58 -16.80 -4.49
C THR A 25 5.06 -16.83 -4.49
N ALA A 26 4.45 -16.72 -3.30
CA ALA A 26 2.99 -16.83 -3.14
C ALA A 26 2.26 -15.92 -4.13
N ALA A 27 1.23 -16.43 -4.80
CA ALA A 27 0.50 -15.68 -5.83
C ALA A 27 0.01 -14.31 -5.31
N VAL A 28 0.23 -13.27 -6.09
CA VAL A 28 -0.29 -11.91 -5.87
C VAL A 28 -1.64 -11.81 -6.58
N ASP A 29 -2.66 -11.38 -5.87
CA ASP A 29 -4.00 -11.22 -6.45
C ASP A 29 -4.20 -9.78 -6.98
N TYR A 30 -3.61 -8.77 -6.30
CA TYR A 30 -3.70 -7.37 -6.68
C TYR A 30 -2.35 -6.64 -6.71
N TYR A 31 -2.23 -5.75 -7.68
CA TYR A 31 -1.18 -4.74 -7.74
C TYR A 31 -1.80 -3.40 -7.36
N ALA A 32 -1.30 -2.79 -6.30
CA ALA A 32 -1.75 -1.51 -5.77
C ALA A 32 -0.80 -0.41 -6.27
N ILE A 33 -1.20 0.28 -7.33
CA ILE A 33 -0.40 1.31 -8.00
C ILE A 33 -0.55 2.62 -7.24
N VAL A 34 0.58 3.25 -6.93
CA VAL A 34 0.67 4.50 -6.18
C VAL A 34 1.57 5.48 -6.93
N ASP A 35 1.11 6.73 -7.03
CA ASP A 35 1.89 7.88 -7.51
C ASP A 35 1.51 9.13 -6.70
N PHE A 36 2.34 9.49 -5.72
CA PHE A 36 2.05 10.59 -4.81
C PHE A 36 2.42 11.94 -5.43
N GLU A 37 1.50 12.89 -5.34
CA GLU A 37 1.88 14.30 -5.47
C GLU A 37 2.33 14.83 -4.12
N CYS A 38 3.38 15.63 -4.13
CA CYS A 38 4.01 16.18 -2.93
C CYS A 38 4.23 17.68 -3.05
N THR A 39 4.28 18.36 -1.90
CA THR A 39 4.79 19.73 -1.83
C THR A 39 6.18 19.79 -2.46
N CYS A 40 6.43 20.86 -3.21
CA CYS A 40 7.73 21.12 -3.81
C CYS A 40 8.00 22.63 -3.89
N ASP A 41 9.28 22.98 -3.87
CA ASP A 41 9.74 24.35 -4.02
C ASP A 41 10.76 24.45 -5.16
N LYS A 42 10.33 25.06 -6.27
CA LYS A 42 11.18 25.31 -7.46
C LYS A 42 12.40 26.20 -7.16
N ARG A 43 12.37 26.99 -6.06
CA ARG A 43 13.46 27.89 -5.65
C ARG A 43 14.42 27.24 -4.67
N SER A 44 14.03 26.14 -4.05
CA SER A 44 14.87 25.43 -3.10
C SER A 44 15.94 24.62 -3.85
N THR A 45 17.19 25.01 -3.65
CA THR A 45 18.37 24.19 -4.01
C THR A 45 18.74 23.22 -2.88
N GLU A 46 17.92 23.15 -1.82
CA GLU A 46 18.15 22.22 -0.73
C GLU A 46 18.03 20.80 -1.26
N ARG A 47 19.15 20.09 -1.30
CA ARG A 47 19.24 18.64 -1.55
C ARG A 47 18.35 17.78 -0.63
N LYS A 48 17.66 18.39 0.34
CA LYS A 48 16.82 17.75 1.36
C LYS A 48 15.55 18.56 1.60
N TYR A 49 14.86 18.98 0.53
CA TYR A 49 13.53 19.53 0.69
C TYR A 49 12.64 18.51 1.44
N ARG A 50 11.96 18.98 2.48
CA ARG A 50 11.02 18.16 3.26
C ARG A 50 9.68 18.14 2.53
N HIS A 51 9.55 17.19 1.62
CA HIS A 51 8.30 16.90 0.94
C HIS A 51 7.22 16.50 1.94
N GLU A 52 5.99 16.91 1.66
CA GLU A 52 4.77 16.45 2.30
C GLU A 52 3.81 15.96 1.21
N ILE A 53 3.25 14.77 1.36
CA ILE A 53 2.24 14.23 0.44
C ILE A 53 1.01 15.16 0.47
N ILE A 54 0.49 15.49 -0.71
CA ILE A 54 -0.70 16.32 -0.91
C ILE A 54 -1.78 15.64 -1.76
N GLU A 55 -1.45 14.55 -2.44
CA GLU A 55 -2.41 13.64 -3.09
C GLU A 55 -1.99 12.18 -2.83
N PHE A 56 -2.94 11.37 -2.39
CA PHE A 56 -2.76 9.95 -2.05
C PHE A 56 -3.70 9.07 -2.91
N PRO A 57 -3.33 8.78 -4.16
CA PRO A 57 -4.04 7.84 -5.01
C PRO A 57 -3.50 6.41 -4.81
N VAL A 58 -4.38 5.43 -4.84
CA VAL A 58 -4.04 4.02 -5.02
C VAL A 58 -5.04 3.38 -5.98
N VAL A 59 -4.54 2.86 -7.11
CA VAL A 59 -5.34 2.12 -8.10
C VAL A 59 -5.03 0.64 -7.97
N PHE A 60 -6.04 -0.18 -7.69
CA PHE A 60 -5.88 -1.61 -7.54
C PHE A 60 -6.30 -2.34 -8.82
N VAL A 61 -5.40 -3.19 -9.31
CA VAL A 61 -5.62 -3.99 -10.51
C VAL A 61 -5.32 -5.45 -10.26
N ASN A 62 -6.09 -6.32 -10.89
CA ASN A 62 -5.70 -7.73 -11.06
C ASN A 62 -5.14 -7.92 -12.49
N ALA A 63 -4.75 -9.15 -12.87
CA ALA A 63 -4.20 -9.42 -14.21
C ALA A 63 -5.20 -9.18 -15.37
N GLU A 64 -6.48 -8.98 -15.07
CA GLU A 64 -7.55 -8.86 -16.07
C GLU A 64 -8.10 -7.43 -16.18
N THR A 65 -8.27 -6.69 -15.09
CA THR A 65 -8.99 -5.40 -15.05
C THR A 65 -8.51 -4.47 -13.93
N LEU A 66 -8.81 -3.17 -14.08
CA LEU A 66 -8.87 -2.23 -12.96
C LEU A 66 -10.10 -2.58 -12.11
N GLU A 67 -9.95 -2.72 -10.80
CA GLU A 67 -11.08 -3.13 -9.95
C GLU A 67 -11.59 -2.02 -9.02
N PHE A 68 -10.70 -1.32 -8.31
CA PHE A 68 -11.12 -0.28 -7.36
C PHE A 68 -10.00 0.72 -7.09
N GLU A 69 -10.38 1.89 -6.57
CA GLU A 69 -9.48 3.01 -6.30
C GLU A 69 -9.68 3.53 -4.88
N PHE A 70 -8.59 3.95 -4.25
CA PHE A 70 -8.56 4.80 -3.06
C PHE A 70 -7.97 6.14 -3.47
N HIS A 71 -8.60 7.24 -3.09
CA HIS A 71 -8.10 8.58 -3.42
C HIS A 71 -8.44 9.58 -2.33
N ARG A 72 -7.44 10.34 -1.90
CA ARG A 72 -7.56 11.44 -0.95
C ARG A 72 -6.61 12.56 -1.35
N TYR A 73 -7.03 13.81 -1.18
CA TYR A 73 -6.09 14.91 -0.98
C TYR A 73 -5.58 14.87 0.45
N VAL A 74 -4.41 15.45 0.69
CA VAL A 74 -3.75 15.44 2.00
C VAL A 74 -3.34 16.87 2.36
N ARG A 75 -3.66 17.29 3.59
CA ARG A 75 -3.26 18.59 4.10
C ARG A 75 -1.81 18.55 4.61
N PRO A 76 -0.89 19.33 4.02
CA PRO A 76 0.46 19.49 4.55
C PRO A 76 0.42 20.28 5.87
N THR A 77 1.33 19.97 6.80
CA THR A 77 1.36 20.56 8.15
C THR A 77 2.65 21.34 8.45
N GLU A 78 3.69 21.20 7.62
CA GLU A 78 4.98 21.90 7.80
C GLU A 78 5.23 22.98 6.74
N LYS A 79 4.79 22.75 5.49
CA LYS A 79 5.03 23.59 4.30
C LYS A 79 3.77 23.69 3.44
N PRO A 80 2.77 24.50 3.83
CA PRO A 80 1.50 24.61 3.12
C PRO A 80 1.59 25.32 1.75
N ASP A 81 2.65 26.09 1.53
CA ASP A 81 2.93 26.73 0.24
C ASP A 81 3.71 25.76 -0.67
N PHE A 82 3.12 25.36 -1.80
CA PHE A 82 3.75 24.47 -2.77
C PHE A 82 3.50 24.90 -4.22
N CYS A 83 4.24 24.29 -5.16
CA CYS A 83 4.10 24.60 -6.58
C CYS A 83 2.82 23.99 -7.17
N ARG A 84 1.77 24.80 -7.25
CA ARG A 84 0.47 24.43 -7.87
C ARG A 84 0.53 24.21 -9.38
N GLU A 85 1.46 24.89 -10.07
CA GLU A 85 1.58 24.81 -11.54
C GLU A 85 1.93 23.41 -12.03
N LEU A 86 2.72 22.66 -11.23
CA LEU A 86 3.15 21.31 -11.60
C LEU A 86 1.98 20.35 -11.39
N THR A 87 1.43 20.28 -10.18
CA THR A 87 0.44 19.25 -9.80
C THR A 87 -0.98 19.59 -10.24
N GLY A 88 -1.29 20.86 -10.53
CA GLY A 88 -2.66 21.32 -10.83
C GLY A 88 -3.61 21.27 -9.63
N ILE A 89 -3.13 20.84 -8.46
CA ILE A 89 -3.90 20.79 -7.21
C ILE A 89 -4.15 22.20 -6.71
N GLN A 90 -5.42 22.52 -6.45
CA GLN A 90 -5.84 23.79 -5.89
C GLN A 90 -5.60 23.80 -4.38
N GLN A 91 -5.35 24.98 -3.81
CA GLN A 91 -4.99 25.09 -2.40
C GLN A 91 -6.16 24.72 -1.49
N GLU A 92 -7.34 25.14 -1.91
CA GLU A 92 -8.59 24.92 -1.21
C GLU A 92 -8.81 23.41 -0.99
N TRP A 93 -8.43 22.57 -1.97
CA TRP A 93 -8.53 21.12 -1.86
C TRP A 93 -7.63 20.52 -0.79
N VAL A 94 -6.42 21.07 -0.58
CA VAL A 94 -5.49 20.58 0.46
C VAL A 94 -5.75 21.21 1.81
N GLU A 95 -6.30 22.43 1.87
CA GLU A 95 -6.64 23.09 3.14
C GLU A 95 -7.83 22.42 3.84
N GLU A 96 -8.81 21.98 3.06
CA GLU A 96 -9.99 21.25 3.54
C GLU A 96 -9.73 19.75 3.77
N ALA A 97 -8.62 19.22 3.26
CA ALA A 97 -8.26 17.81 3.38
C ALA A 97 -7.83 17.40 4.80
N ASP A 98 -7.86 16.09 5.04
CA ASP A 98 -7.30 15.48 6.24
C ASP A 98 -5.78 15.43 6.22
N THR A 99 -5.16 15.34 7.39
CA THR A 99 -3.70 15.18 7.52
C THR A 99 -3.27 13.76 7.15
N LEU A 100 -1.99 13.58 6.82
CA LEU A 100 -1.47 12.30 6.33
C LEU A 100 -1.71 11.13 7.30
N ASP A 101 -1.67 11.33 8.62
CA ASP A 101 -1.93 10.28 9.60
C ASP A 101 -3.39 9.77 9.56
N VAL A 102 -4.34 10.65 9.27
CA VAL A 102 -5.75 10.30 9.08
C VAL A 102 -5.91 9.57 7.75
N VAL A 103 -5.33 10.09 6.67
CA VAL A 103 -5.40 9.45 5.34
C VAL A 103 -4.73 8.07 5.31
N LEU A 104 -3.63 7.87 6.04
CA LEU A 104 -3.01 6.56 6.18
C LEU A 104 -3.93 5.57 6.90
N ARG A 105 -4.66 6.03 7.92
CA ARG A 105 -5.64 5.20 8.63
C ARG A 105 -6.81 4.82 7.73
N ASP A 106 -7.38 5.80 7.02
CA ASP A 106 -8.40 5.57 5.99
C ASP A 106 -7.94 4.52 4.96
N PHE A 107 -6.69 4.62 4.51
CA PHE A 107 -6.12 3.65 3.57
C PHE A 107 -6.02 2.25 4.17
N TYR A 108 -5.63 2.13 5.44
CA TYR A 108 -5.53 0.84 6.12
C TYR A 108 -6.90 0.23 6.38
N ASP A 109 -7.88 1.02 6.80
CA ASP A 109 -9.26 0.59 6.97
C ASP A 109 -9.83 0.12 5.63
N PHE A 110 -9.56 0.86 4.54
CA PHE A 110 -9.95 0.48 3.18
C PHE A 110 -9.40 -0.89 2.75
N LEU A 111 -8.14 -1.22 3.12
CA LEU A 111 -7.54 -2.53 2.87
C LEU A 111 -8.22 -3.63 3.69
N GLU A 112 -8.46 -3.37 4.98
CA GLU A 112 -9.09 -4.32 5.91
C GLU A 112 -10.53 -4.66 5.49
N GLU A 113 -11.34 -3.65 5.13
CA GLU A 113 -12.70 -3.80 4.60
C GLU A 113 -12.77 -4.71 3.36
N ARG A 114 -11.69 -4.74 2.57
CA ARG A 114 -11.59 -5.54 1.34
C ARG A 114 -10.85 -6.86 1.54
N SER A 115 -10.47 -7.18 2.78
CA SER A 115 -9.69 -8.37 3.11
C SER A 115 -8.38 -8.46 2.31
N LEU A 116 -7.73 -7.30 2.11
CA LEU A 116 -6.46 -7.21 1.38
C LEU A 116 -5.29 -7.35 2.36
N VAL A 117 -4.45 -8.36 2.12
CA VAL A 117 -3.30 -8.68 2.97
C VAL A 117 -2.00 -8.59 2.19
N HIS A 118 -0.93 -8.16 2.85
CA HIS A 118 0.36 -7.98 2.18
C HIS A 118 1.29 -9.20 2.36
N ARG A 119 1.32 -9.79 3.57
CA ARG A 119 2.22 -10.92 3.87
C ARG A 119 1.54 -12.23 3.46
N PRO A 120 2.27 -13.17 2.85
CA PRO A 120 1.74 -14.50 2.54
C PRO A 120 1.15 -15.23 3.75
N ARG A 121 1.76 -15.08 4.93
CA ARG A 121 1.32 -15.72 6.17
C ARG A 121 -0.01 -15.21 6.71
N ASP A 122 -0.42 -14.00 6.31
CA ASP A 122 -1.68 -13.38 6.73
C ASP A 122 -2.85 -13.84 5.83
N ARG A 123 -2.59 -14.69 4.82
CA ARG A 123 -3.59 -15.12 3.85
C ARG A 123 -4.57 -16.13 4.46
N THR A 124 -5.85 -15.78 4.43
CA THR A 124 -7.00 -16.66 4.67
C THR A 124 -7.69 -17.01 3.35
N PRO A 125 -8.59 -18.02 3.31
CA PRO A 125 -9.38 -18.34 2.11
C PRO A 125 -10.25 -17.17 1.59
N GLN A 126 -10.58 -16.20 2.44
CA GLN A 126 -11.40 -15.03 2.10
C GLN A 126 -10.56 -13.79 1.73
N SER A 127 -9.26 -13.83 2.01
CA SER A 127 -8.36 -12.71 1.76
C SER A 127 -7.72 -12.75 0.37
N ARG A 128 -7.29 -11.58 -0.10
CA ARG A 128 -6.53 -11.40 -1.33
C ARG A 128 -5.19 -10.74 -1.03
N ARG A 129 -4.13 -11.29 -1.61
CA ARG A 129 -2.79 -10.74 -1.47
C ARG A 129 -2.60 -9.56 -2.40
N PHE A 130 -2.04 -8.46 -1.88
CA PHE A 130 -1.63 -7.33 -2.70
C PHE A 130 -0.14 -6.98 -2.55
N VAL A 131 0.38 -6.24 -3.52
CA VAL A 131 1.71 -5.62 -3.46
C VAL A 131 1.65 -4.17 -3.96
N ILE A 132 2.42 -3.28 -3.33
CA ILE A 132 2.56 -1.88 -3.75
C ILE A 132 3.41 -1.81 -5.03
N CYS A 133 3.00 -0.97 -5.97
CA CYS A 133 3.68 -0.68 -7.24
C CYS A 133 3.82 0.84 -7.43
N THR A 134 4.99 1.29 -7.88
CA THR A 134 5.29 2.72 -8.07
C THR A 134 6.07 2.96 -9.36
N ASP A 135 5.99 4.18 -9.93
CA ASP A 135 6.78 4.61 -11.10
C ASP A 135 8.21 5.01 -10.71
N GLY A 136 8.95 4.05 -10.17
CA GLY A 136 10.30 4.27 -9.65
C GLY A 136 10.35 4.31 -8.12
N PRO A 137 11.47 4.75 -7.53
CA PRO A 137 11.67 4.63 -6.09
C PRO A 137 11.16 5.82 -5.26
N SER A 138 10.77 6.93 -5.88
CA SER A 138 10.56 8.22 -5.21
C SER A 138 9.41 8.21 -4.20
N ASP A 139 8.24 7.67 -4.57
CA ASP A 139 7.04 7.64 -3.74
C ASP A 139 7.30 7.11 -2.33
N VAL A 140 7.99 5.99 -2.25
CA VAL A 140 8.30 5.38 -0.96
C VAL A 140 9.55 6.02 -0.34
N ARG A 141 10.66 6.16 -1.07
CA ARG A 141 11.97 6.51 -0.47
C ARG A 141 12.18 8.00 -0.23
N GLN A 142 11.50 8.85 -0.99
CA GLN A 142 11.68 10.30 -0.93
C GLN A 142 10.50 10.99 -0.27
N PHE A 143 9.30 10.40 -0.37
CA PHE A 143 8.07 11.02 0.13
C PHE A 143 7.53 10.32 1.37
N LEU A 144 6.91 9.14 1.23
CA LEU A 144 6.19 8.50 2.32
C LEU A 144 7.09 8.15 3.51
N GLU A 145 8.17 7.38 3.28
CA GLU A 145 9.04 6.92 4.38
C GLU A 145 9.69 8.10 5.13
N PRO A 146 10.30 9.10 4.47
CA PRO A 146 10.88 10.22 5.19
C PRO A 146 9.87 11.07 5.93
N GLU A 147 8.66 11.24 5.38
CA GLU A 147 7.60 12.01 6.03
C GLU A 147 7.05 11.28 7.26
N THR A 148 6.68 10.00 7.13
CA THR A 148 6.17 9.21 8.26
C THR A 148 7.20 9.10 9.37
N ARG A 149 8.47 8.85 9.04
CA ARG A 149 9.56 8.81 10.03
C ARG A 149 9.75 10.14 10.75
N ARG A 150 9.71 11.25 10.03
CA ARG A 150 9.89 12.59 10.61
C ARG A 150 8.72 13.00 11.50
N LYS A 151 7.48 12.64 11.11
CA LYS A 151 6.25 12.99 11.83
C LYS A 151 5.85 11.96 12.90
N GLY A 152 6.53 10.82 12.97
CA GLY A 152 6.24 9.75 13.94
C GLY A 152 4.99 8.94 13.60
N PHE A 153 4.62 8.85 12.32
CA PHE A 153 3.47 8.08 11.87
C PHE A 153 3.84 6.61 11.63
N GLY A 154 2.87 5.71 11.86
CA GLY A 154 3.07 4.28 11.64
C GLY A 154 3.34 3.95 10.17
N PHE A 155 4.45 3.24 9.91
CA PHE A 155 4.85 2.79 8.58
C PHE A 155 4.60 1.28 8.43
N ARG A 156 3.42 0.89 7.91
CA ARG A 156 3.02 -0.52 7.84
C ARG A 156 3.95 -1.38 6.95
N GLY A 157 3.99 -2.68 7.25
CA GLY A 157 4.78 -3.69 6.53
C GLY A 157 4.66 -3.65 5.00
N CYS A 158 3.47 -3.34 4.48
CA CYS A 158 3.19 -3.27 3.03
C CYS A 158 4.06 -2.28 2.26
N TRP A 159 4.57 -1.23 2.92
CA TRP A 159 5.41 -0.21 2.29
C TRP A 159 6.89 -0.58 2.24
N HIS A 160 7.32 -1.59 3.00
CA HIS A 160 8.73 -1.95 3.14
C HIS A 160 9.34 -2.54 1.87
N SER A 161 8.53 -3.18 1.03
CA SER A 161 8.94 -3.82 -0.21
C SER A 161 7.89 -3.57 -1.28
N TYR A 162 8.32 -3.10 -2.45
CA TYR A 162 7.42 -2.65 -3.51
C TYR A 162 8.01 -2.91 -4.89
N VAL A 163 7.13 -2.98 -5.88
CA VAL A 163 7.47 -3.13 -7.30
C VAL A 163 7.84 -1.76 -7.86
N ASN A 164 9.07 -1.61 -8.35
CA ASN A 164 9.41 -0.48 -9.24
C ASN A 164 9.05 -0.89 -10.68
N VAL A 165 8.00 -0.27 -11.22
CA VAL A 165 7.45 -0.60 -12.55
C VAL A 165 8.46 -0.27 -13.66
N ARG A 166 9.20 0.83 -13.56
CA ARG A 166 10.24 1.20 -14.53
C ARG A 166 11.31 0.13 -14.67
N ARG A 167 11.72 -0.46 -13.54
CA ARG A 167 12.70 -1.54 -13.53
C ARG A 167 12.14 -2.84 -14.08
N GLN A 168 10.90 -3.16 -13.77
CA GLN A 168 10.23 -4.32 -14.33
C GLN A 168 10.08 -4.19 -15.85
N PHE A 169 9.69 -3.00 -16.34
CA PHE A 169 9.62 -2.70 -17.75
C PHE A 169 10.98 -2.82 -18.45
N ALA A 170 12.04 -2.25 -17.86
CA ALA A 170 13.39 -2.32 -18.42
C ALA A 170 13.89 -3.78 -18.52
N ASN A 171 13.56 -4.62 -17.53
CA ASN A 171 13.89 -6.04 -17.53
C ASN A 171 13.08 -6.81 -18.58
N ALA A 172 11.78 -6.53 -18.69
CA ALA A 172 10.87 -7.20 -19.63
C ALA A 172 11.30 -6.98 -21.09
N PHE A 173 11.73 -5.77 -21.43
CA PHE A 173 12.05 -5.38 -22.81
C PHE A 173 13.55 -5.21 -23.08
N GLY A 174 14.42 -5.58 -22.13
CA GLY A 174 15.87 -5.59 -22.31
C GLY A 174 16.49 -4.22 -22.61
N SER A 175 15.85 -3.12 -22.21
CA SER A 175 16.32 -1.76 -22.53
C SER A 175 17.59 -1.35 -21.78
N GLY A 176 17.91 -2.02 -20.67
CA GLY A 176 19.03 -1.70 -19.78
C GLY A 176 18.90 -0.35 -19.04
N ARG A 177 17.82 0.41 -19.27
CA ARG A 177 17.56 1.72 -18.67
C ARG A 177 16.11 1.84 -18.22
N GLU A 178 15.90 2.36 -17.01
CA GLU A 178 14.58 2.74 -16.51
C GLU A 178 14.05 3.96 -17.30
N CYS A 179 13.02 3.74 -18.12
CA CYS A 179 12.34 4.78 -18.93
C CYS A 179 11.30 5.54 -18.10
N SER A 180 10.94 6.76 -18.51
CA SER A 180 9.81 7.51 -17.93
C SER A 180 8.47 6.86 -18.29
N LEU A 181 7.41 7.17 -17.54
CA LEU A 181 6.04 6.71 -17.85
C LEU A 181 5.65 6.99 -19.31
N GLN A 182 5.90 8.21 -19.80
CA GLN A 182 5.58 8.58 -21.18
C GLN A 182 6.33 7.73 -22.22
N GLU A 183 7.61 7.45 -21.98
CA GLU A 183 8.42 6.57 -22.84
C GLU A 183 7.89 5.13 -22.82
N MET A 184 7.53 4.61 -21.64
CA MET A 184 6.97 3.26 -21.49
C MET A 184 5.63 3.14 -22.21
N LEU A 185 4.71 4.08 -22.01
CA LEU A 185 3.42 4.13 -22.72
C LEU A 185 3.62 4.18 -24.24
N SER A 186 4.50 5.07 -24.71
CA SER A 186 4.78 5.22 -26.14
C SER A 186 5.37 3.94 -26.75
N CYS A 187 6.27 3.26 -26.03
CA CYS A 187 6.83 1.98 -26.45
C CYS A 187 5.76 0.88 -26.59
N ARG A 188 4.67 0.99 -25.82
CA ARG A 188 3.52 0.07 -25.85
C ARG A 188 2.39 0.55 -26.76
N GLY A 189 2.63 1.61 -27.55
CA GLY A 189 1.61 2.18 -28.43
C GLY A 189 0.43 2.82 -27.68
N MET A 190 0.61 3.17 -26.41
CA MET A 190 -0.40 3.80 -25.57
C MET A 190 -0.17 5.31 -25.48
N SER A 191 -1.27 6.07 -25.47
CA SER A 191 -1.26 7.49 -25.08
C SER A 191 -1.55 7.65 -23.58
N PHE A 192 -0.98 8.69 -23.00
CA PHE A 192 -1.36 9.14 -21.67
C PHE A 192 -2.82 9.60 -21.67
N ASP A 193 -3.58 9.17 -20.66
CA ASP A 193 -4.98 9.57 -20.46
C ASP A 193 -5.13 10.46 -19.23
N GLY A 194 -5.84 11.58 -19.37
CA GLY A 194 -5.97 12.61 -18.34
C GLY A 194 -4.83 13.64 -18.33
N ARG A 195 -4.63 14.27 -17.18
CA ARG A 195 -3.66 15.35 -16.97
C ARG A 195 -2.39 14.80 -16.31
N PRO A 196 -1.20 14.98 -16.90
CA PRO A 196 0.07 14.62 -16.26
C PRO A 196 0.28 15.39 -14.95
N HIS A 197 0.99 14.77 -14.00
CA HIS A 197 1.21 15.30 -12.65
C HIS A 197 -0.11 15.52 -11.90
N CYS A 198 -1.03 14.58 -12.09
CA CYS A 198 -2.20 14.41 -11.24
C CYS A 198 -2.12 12.97 -10.81
N GLY A 199 -1.84 12.73 -9.52
CA GLY A 199 -1.41 11.42 -9.05
C GLY A 199 -2.40 10.31 -9.41
N LEU A 200 -3.71 10.60 -9.40
CA LEU A 200 -4.72 9.63 -9.84
C LEU A 200 -4.64 9.30 -11.33
N HIS A 201 -4.44 10.28 -12.21
CA HIS A 201 -4.27 10.03 -13.65
C HIS A 201 -2.96 9.29 -13.92
N ASP A 202 -1.87 9.68 -13.27
CA ASP A 202 -0.59 8.97 -13.41
C ASP A 202 -0.71 7.52 -12.93
N SER A 203 -1.32 7.30 -11.76
CA SER A 203 -1.62 5.95 -11.22
C SER A 203 -2.47 5.11 -12.19
N ARG A 204 -3.51 5.68 -12.82
CA ARG A 204 -4.33 4.97 -13.82
C ARG A 204 -3.54 4.59 -15.06
N ASN A 205 -2.63 5.46 -15.53
CA ASN A 205 -1.78 5.14 -16.68
C ASN A 205 -0.73 4.07 -16.35
N ILE A 206 -0.12 4.13 -15.17
CA ILE A 206 0.77 3.08 -14.66
C ILE A 206 0.00 1.76 -14.52
N ALA A 207 -1.23 1.80 -14.03
CA ALA A 207 -2.11 0.64 -13.90
C ALA A 207 -2.41 -0.02 -15.26
N ARG A 208 -2.71 0.78 -16.30
CA ARG A 208 -2.87 0.29 -17.68
C ARG A 208 -1.61 -0.42 -18.19
N LEU A 209 -0.44 0.16 -17.92
CA LEU A 209 0.85 -0.43 -18.28
C LEU A 209 1.10 -1.75 -17.52
N VAL A 210 0.80 -1.79 -16.22
CA VAL A 210 0.92 -2.98 -15.38
C VAL A 210 0.05 -4.12 -15.90
N VAL A 211 -1.22 -3.86 -16.22
CA VAL A 211 -2.14 -4.87 -16.78
C VAL A 211 -1.61 -5.42 -18.11
N ASP A 212 -1.07 -4.55 -18.97
CA ASP A 212 -0.47 -4.94 -20.24
C ASP A 212 0.78 -5.83 -20.06
N LEU A 213 1.68 -5.48 -19.15
CA LEU A 213 2.83 -6.32 -18.78
C LEU A 213 2.40 -7.72 -18.29
N LEU A 214 1.39 -7.77 -17.42
CA LEU A 214 0.88 -9.03 -16.87
C LEU A 214 0.26 -9.92 -17.95
N ARG A 215 -0.48 -9.31 -18.90
CA ARG A 215 -1.09 -10.03 -20.03
C ARG A 215 -0.06 -10.57 -21.02
N GLU A 216 1.08 -9.90 -21.19
CA GLU A 216 2.23 -10.41 -21.96
C GLU A 216 3.05 -11.48 -21.22
N GLY A 217 2.68 -11.82 -19.98
CA GLY A 217 3.35 -12.84 -19.20
C GLY A 217 4.62 -12.36 -18.51
N HIS A 218 4.75 -11.05 -18.26
CA HIS A 218 5.82 -10.48 -17.45
C HIS A 218 5.39 -10.36 -15.98
N PRO A 219 5.74 -11.32 -15.10
CA PRO A 219 5.34 -11.27 -13.70
C PRO A 219 6.01 -10.10 -12.99
N LEU A 220 5.22 -9.34 -12.24
CA LEU A 220 5.72 -8.22 -11.45
C LEU A 220 6.02 -8.66 -10.03
N MET A 221 7.27 -8.45 -9.61
CA MET A 221 7.79 -8.83 -8.30
C MET A 221 8.39 -7.62 -7.58
N PRO A 222 8.38 -7.58 -6.23
CA PRO A 222 9.04 -6.51 -5.52
C PRO A 222 10.53 -6.43 -5.88
N THR A 223 10.97 -5.26 -6.34
CA THR A 223 12.35 -4.98 -6.76
C THR A 223 13.01 -3.91 -5.90
N SER A 224 12.24 -3.25 -5.04
CA SER A 224 12.70 -2.16 -4.20
C SER A 224 12.29 -2.37 -2.75
N ILE A 225 13.07 -1.77 -1.86
CA ILE A 225 12.77 -1.69 -0.42
C ILE A 225 12.78 -0.24 0.03
N ALA A 226 11.98 0.10 1.04
CA ALA A 226 11.83 1.48 1.56
C ALA A 226 13.15 2.05 2.08
N GLU A 227 13.91 1.27 2.86
CA GLU A 227 15.22 1.67 3.34
C GLU A 227 16.34 1.03 2.50
N PRO A 228 17.25 1.80 1.88
CA PRO A 228 18.42 1.23 1.26
C PRO A 228 19.30 0.55 2.34
N ARG A 229 19.68 -0.71 2.12
CA ARG A 229 20.60 -1.44 3.03
C ARG A 229 21.91 -0.65 3.15
N ARG A 230 22.20 -0.10 4.32
CA ARG A 230 23.52 0.49 4.60
C ARG A 230 24.46 -0.65 5.03
N ASN A 231 25.47 -0.95 4.22
CA ASN A 231 26.46 -2.02 4.44
C ASN A 231 25.85 -3.42 4.70
N GLY A 232 24.81 -3.81 3.94
CA GLY A 232 24.25 -5.17 3.99
C GLY A 232 23.43 -5.52 5.25
N ARG A 233 23.49 -4.70 6.31
CA ARG A 233 22.66 -4.86 7.51
C ARG A 233 21.32 -4.15 7.32
N ARG A 234 20.23 -4.82 7.72
CA ARG A 234 18.96 -4.12 8.00
C ARG A 234 19.25 -3.16 9.16
N VAL A 235 18.98 -1.88 8.98
CA VAL A 235 18.87 -0.98 10.12
C VAL A 235 17.54 -1.34 10.75
N ALA A 236 17.54 -1.85 11.98
CA ALA A 236 16.30 -2.01 12.73
C ALA A 236 15.83 -0.60 13.11
N SER A 237 15.03 0.03 12.25
CA SER A 237 14.44 1.35 12.50
C SER A 237 13.04 1.25 13.12
N TYR A 238 12.42 0.06 13.07
CA TYR A 238 11.18 -0.24 13.75
C TYR A 238 11.46 -1.34 14.78
N GLY A 239 11.24 -1.03 16.05
CA GLY A 239 11.52 -1.93 17.16
C GLY A 239 10.69 -3.23 17.08
N PRO A 240 11.02 -4.25 17.88
CA PRO A 240 10.20 -5.46 18.03
C PRO A 240 8.87 -5.06 18.68
N GLY A 241 7.90 -4.70 17.85
CA GLY A 241 6.58 -4.23 18.25
C GLY A 241 5.55 -4.29 17.11
N ASP A 242 5.87 -4.99 16.01
CA ASP A 242 4.93 -5.35 14.93
C ASP A 242 4.01 -6.53 15.35
N GLU A 243 3.70 -6.65 16.63
CA GLU A 243 2.46 -7.28 17.08
C GLU A 243 1.41 -6.18 17.05
N GLU A 244 0.25 -6.46 16.47
CA GLU A 244 -0.94 -5.60 16.47
C GLU A 244 -1.14 -4.97 17.85
N THR A 245 -0.61 -3.76 18.06
CA THR A 245 -0.97 -2.97 19.23
C THR A 245 -2.30 -2.35 18.88
N GLY A 246 -3.33 -2.98 19.43
CA GLY A 246 -4.70 -2.50 19.41
C GLY A 246 -4.73 -1.00 19.69
N TRP A 247 -5.41 -0.28 18.82
CA TRP A 247 -5.81 1.09 19.02
C TRP A 247 -6.55 1.17 20.36
N SER A 248 -5.89 1.60 21.43
CA SER A 248 -6.60 1.89 22.67
C SER A 248 -7.46 3.11 22.41
N ALA A 249 -8.77 2.89 22.30
CA ALA A 249 -9.77 3.96 22.38
C ALA A 249 -9.64 4.61 23.77
N ALA A 250 -8.82 5.65 23.87
CA ALA A 250 -8.72 6.46 25.06
C ALA A 250 -8.78 7.94 24.67
N GLY A 251 -9.99 8.49 24.85
CA GLY A 251 -10.20 9.92 25.05
C GLY A 251 -10.72 10.67 23.83
N PHE A 252 -12.05 10.66 23.63
CA PHE A 252 -12.89 11.85 23.46
C PHE A 252 -14.35 11.38 23.38
N PHE A 253 -14.92 11.01 24.53
CA PHE A 253 -16.39 10.99 24.67
C PHE A 253 -16.83 12.43 24.90
N SER A 254 -17.44 13.05 23.90
CA SER A 254 -18.45 14.08 24.13
C SER A 254 -19.80 13.41 23.89
N SER A 255 -20.59 13.35 24.95
CA SER A 255 -21.97 12.91 24.96
C SER A 255 -22.77 13.67 23.93
N ASP A 256 -23.48 12.96 23.06
CA ASP A 256 -24.88 13.26 22.79
C ASP A 256 -25.61 11.97 22.40
N VAL A 257 -26.72 11.78 23.11
CA VAL A 257 -27.54 10.58 23.21
C VAL A 257 -28.60 10.63 22.11
N LEU A 258 -28.75 9.55 21.35
CA LEU A 258 -30.00 9.24 20.65
C LEU A 258 -30.28 7.75 20.83
N GLU A 259 -31.20 7.49 21.76
CA GLU A 259 -31.74 6.17 22.05
C GLU A 259 -32.53 5.65 20.85
N ALA A 260 -32.27 4.39 20.47
CA ALA A 260 -33.22 3.57 19.74
C ALA A 260 -33.46 2.31 20.57
N GLU A 261 -34.66 2.22 21.15
CA GLU A 261 -35.14 1.11 21.95
C GLU A 261 -35.14 -0.20 21.13
N ILE A 262 -34.41 -1.21 21.62
CA ILE A 262 -34.54 -2.60 21.15
C ILE A 262 -35.57 -3.29 22.05
N CYS A 263 -36.76 -3.53 21.51
CA CYS A 263 -37.74 -4.43 22.12
C CYS A 263 -37.29 -5.89 21.94
N ILE A 264 -36.94 -6.55 23.04
CA ILE A 264 -36.71 -8.00 23.10
C ILE A 264 -38.06 -8.69 23.28
N LEU A 265 -38.48 -9.52 22.31
CA LEU A 265 -39.57 -10.49 22.49
C LEU A 265 -38.98 -11.86 22.85
N PRO A 266 -39.55 -12.58 23.84
CA PRO A 266 -39.04 -13.88 24.24
C PRO A 266 -39.62 -15.02 23.38
N SER A 267 -38.74 -15.95 23.03
CA SER A 267 -38.95 -17.39 22.84
C SER A 267 -40.05 -17.88 21.87
N GLY A 268 -39.61 -18.64 20.86
CA GLY A 268 -40.34 -19.81 20.38
C GLY A 268 -40.30 -20.06 18.87
N GLY A 269 -39.77 -21.23 18.48
CA GLY A 269 -40.25 -21.97 17.30
C GLY A 269 -39.43 -21.83 16.02
N ALA A 270 -38.88 -22.96 15.57
CA ALA A 270 -38.09 -23.14 14.36
C ALA A 270 -38.88 -22.97 13.05
N SER A 271 -38.19 -22.55 11.97
CA SER A 271 -38.24 -23.23 10.66
C SER A 271 -37.25 -22.60 9.68
N LEU A 272 -36.33 -23.42 9.16
CA LEU A 272 -35.58 -23.14 7.94
C LEU A 272 -36.55 -22.97 6.77
N ARG A 273 -36.43 -21.86 6.02
CA ARG A 273 -36.95 -21.77 4.65
C ARG A 273 -35.87 -21.17 3.75
N ARG A 274 -35.38 -22.00 2.83
CA ARG A 274 -34.62 -21.60 1.65
C ARG A 274 -35.46 -20.62 0.84
N LEU A 275 -34.99 -19.40 0.62
CA LEU A 275 -35.48 -18.58 -0.49
C LEU A 275 -34.73 -19.03 -1.77
N PHE A 276 -35.45 -19.73 -2.64
CA PHE A 276 -35.11 -19.82 -4.05
C PHE A 276 -35.66 -18.55 -4.72
N VAL A 277 -34.79 -17.74 -5.31
CA VAL A 277 -35.19 -16.68 -6.24
C VAL A 277 -35.26 -17.33 -7.63
N HIS A 278 -36.47 -17.44 -8.18
CA HIS A 278 -36.67 -17.74 -9.60
C HIS A 278 -36.78 -16.42 -10.37
N CYS A 279 -35.80 -16.15 -11.23
CA CYS A 279 -35.94 -15.16 -12.30
C CYS A 279 -36.81 -15.76 -13.42
N HIS A 280 -37.89 -15.09 -13.78
CA HIS A 280 -38.59 -15.34 -15.04
C HIS A 280 -38.04 -14.41 -16.14
N PRO A 281 -37.88 -14.89 -17.38
CA PRO A 281 -37.52 -14.05 -18.51
C PRO A 281 -38.73 -13.21 -18.95
N ALA A 282 -38.48 -11.93 -19.22
CA ALA A 282 -39.44 -11.06 -19.90
C ALA A 282 -39.69 -11.57 -21.34
N SER A 283 -40.96 -11.66 -21.72
CA SER A 283 -41.37 -12.00 -23.08
C SER A 283 -41.98 -10.77 -23.75
N THR A 284 -41.60 -10.61 -25.03
CA THR A 284 -42.03 -9.71 -26.11
C THR A 284 -41.73 -8.23 -25.96
#